data_AF-A0A2M6WUL5-F1
#
_entry.id   AF-A0A2M6WUL5-F1
#
_cell.length_a   1.000
_cell.length_b   1.000
_cell.length_c   1.000
_cell.angle_alpha   90.00
_cell.angle_beta   90.00
_cell.angle_gamma   90.00
#
_symmetry.space_group_name_H-M   'P 1'
#
loop_
_entity.id
_entity.type
_entity.pdbx_description
1 polymer ?
#
loop_
_entity_poly.entity_id
_entity_poly.type
_entity_poly.pdbx_seq_one_letter_code
_entity_poly.pdbx_strand_id
1 'polypeptide(L)' 'MDDLLQDIYLLVKKKMHEQGGYDREAYLEFVDETLEYFVEKGKLDPDDNTEFMRTQLAEMWEVMSESLADDEEPQYNFPV' A
#
# COMPACT_ATOMS: atom_id res chain seq x y z
N MET A 1 7.56 14.45 -8.04
CA MET A 1 6.32 13.82 -7.53
C MET A 1 6.64 12.51 -6.83
N ASP A 2 7.71 11.82 -7.22
CA ASP A 2 8.19 10.55 -6.67
C ASP A 2 8.55 10.57 -5.18
N ASP A 3 9.23 11.60 -4.66
CA ASP A 3 9.61 11.65 -3.24
C ASP A 3 8.41 11.58 -2.27
N LEU A 4 7.30 12.22 -2.64
CA LEU A 4 6.11 12.28 -1.79
C LEU A 4 5.38 10.92 -1.76
N LEU A 5 5.24 10.29 -2.92
CA LEU A 5 4.67 8.95 -3.05
C LEU A 5 5.51 7.93 -2.27
N GLN A 6 6.84 8.05 -2.34
CA GLN A 6 7.75 7.19 -1.60
C GLN A 6 7.65 7.40 -0.08
N ASP A 7 7.49 8.65 0.38
CA ASP A 7 7.30 8.97 1.80
C ASP A 7 5.98 8.38 2.34
N ILE A 8 4.90 8.51 1.56
CA ILE A 8 3.59 7.91 1.86
C ILE A 8 3.70 6.39 1.93
N TYR A 9 4.32 5.76 0.92
CA TYR A 9 4.50 4.32 0.86
C TYR A 9 5.32 3.79 2.05
N LEU A 10 6.39 4.49 2.43
CA LEU A 10 7.20 4.15 3.61
C LEU A 10 6.38 4.23 4.91
N LEU A 11 5.53 5.25 5.05
CA LEU A 11 4.68 5.41 6.23
C LEU A 11 3.62 4.30 6.31
N VAL A 12 2.98 3.98 5.19
CA VAL A 12 2.00 2.89 5.07
C VAL A 12 2.65 1.56 5.42
N LYS A 13 3.83 1.25 4.86
CA LYS A 13 4.57 0.03 5.14
C LYS A 13 4.97 -0.08 6.61
N LYS A 14 5.33 1.06 7.22
CA LYS A 14 5.63 1.12 8.65
C LYS A 14 4.38 0.84 9.49
N LYS A 15 3.23 1.46 9.17
CA LYS A 15 1.94 1.19 9.82
C LYS A 15 1.53 -0.28 9.72
N MET A 16 1.66 -0.88 8.53
CA MET A 16 1.40 -2.31 8.32
C MET A 16 2.27 -3.18 9.23
N HIS A 17 3.56 -2.87 9.33
CA HIS A 17 4.49 -3.63 10.16
C HIS A 17 4.22 -3.47 11.66
N GLU A 18 3.88 -2.24 12.10
CA GLU A 18 3.58 -1.94 13.51
C GLU A 18 2.21 -2.50 13.96
N GLN A 19 1.20 -2.44 13.08
CA GLN A 19 -0.18 -2.85 13.40
C GLN A 19 -0.50 -4.30 12.97
N GLY A 20 0.38 -4.93 12.19
CA GLY A 20 0.22 -6.31 11.75
C GLY A 20 -0.87 -6.53 10.69
N GLY A 21 -1.22 -5.49 9.92
CA GLY A 21 -2.21 -5.57 8.85
C GLY A 21 -1.55 -5.82 7.50
N TYR A 22 -1.47 -7.07 7.07
CA TYR A 22 -0.92 -7.50 5.77
C TYR A 22 -2.01 -7.86 4.75
N ASP A 23 -3.24 -7.40 4.98
CA ASP A 23 -4.37 -7.60 4.10
C ASP A 23 -4.61 -6.37 3.23
N ARG A 24 -5.21 -6.60 2.06
CA ARG A 24 -5.54 -5.53 1.09
C ARG A 24 -6.41 -4.43 1.71
N GLU A 25 -7.37 -4.83 2.53
CA GLU A 25 -8.28 -3.90 3.20
C GLU A 25 -7.51 -3.00 4.19
N ALA A 26 -6.63 -3.59 5.00
CA ALA A 26 -5.78 -2.85 5.94
C ALA A 26 -4.80 -1.92 5.21
N TYR A 27 -4.17 -2.40 4.13
CA TYR A 27 -3.28 -1.57 3.32
C TYR A 27 -4.01 -0.34 2.74
N LEU A 28 -5.19 -0.54 2.15
CA LEU A 28 -5.98 0.55 1.58
C LEU A 28 -6.41 1.54 2.66
N GLU A 29 -6.79 1.06 3.85
CA GLU A 29 -7.12 1.91 5.00
C GLU A 29 -5.91 2.76 5.43
N PHE A 30 -4.73 2.14 5.56
CA PHE A 30 -3.51 2.87 5.91
C PHE A 30 -3.11 3.89 4.84
N VAL A 31 -3.33 3.57 3.56
CA VAL A 31 -3.09 4.49 2.44
C VAL A 31 -4.01 5.71 2.55
N ASP A 32 -5.32 5.50 2.72
CA ASP A 32 -6.31 6.57 2.85
C ASP A 32 -6.00 7.46 4.07
N GLU A 33 -5.74 6.87 5.23
CA GLU A 33 -5.33 7.60 6.44
C GLU A 33 -4.06 8.43 6.21
N THR A 34 -3.08 7.86 5.50
CA THR A 34 -1.81 8.55 5.26
C THR A 34 -2.02 9.70 4.28
N LEU A 35 -2.77 9.49 3.21
CA LEU A 35 -3.10 10.52 2.24
C LEU A 35 -3.84 11.69 2.90
N GLU A 36 -4.84 11.41 3.73
CA GLU A 36 -5.57 12.43 4.49
C GLU A 36 -4.63 13.23 5.40
N TYR A 37 -3.71 12.57 6.11
CA TYR A 37 -2.70 13.25 6.93
C TYR A 37 -1.81 14.20 6.12
N PHE A 38 -1.39 13.82 4.91
CA PHE A 38 -0.58 14.70 4.06
C PHE A 38 -1.39 15.86 3.48
N VAL A 39 -2.67 15.65 3.16
CA VAL A 39 -3.62 16.70 2.76
C VAL A 39 -3.80 17.70 3.90
N GLU A 40 -4.08 17.25 5.13
CA GLU A 40 -4.24 18.12 6.31
C GLU A 40 -2.97 18.93 6.62
N LYS A 41 -1.79 18.38 6.33
CA LYS A 41 -0.50 19.07 6.45
C LYS A 41 -0.25 20.10 5.34
N GLY A 42 -1.12 20.19 4.33
CA GLY A 42 -0.93 21.03 3.16
C GLY A 42 0.24 20.58 2.27
N LYS A 43 0.63 19.30 2.37
CA LYS A 43 1.67 18.68 1.53
C LYS A 43 1.08 18.00 0.30
N LEU A 44 -0.22 17.68 0.32
CA LEU A 44 -0.97 17.14 -0.80
C LEU A 44 -2.15 18.06 -1.14
N ASP A 45 -2.49 18.12 -2.42
CA ASP A 45 -3.76 18.67 -2.87
C ASP A 45 -4.84 17.58 -2.84
N PRO A 46 -5.98 17.79 -2.16
CA PRO A 46 -7.01 16.79 -1.96
C PRO A 46 -7.74 16.36 -3.25
N ASP A 47 -7.70 17.18 -4.30
CA ASP A 47 -8.52 17.00 -5.50
C ASP A 47 -7.82 16.16 -6.57
N ASP A 48 -6.55 16.45 -6.88
CA ASP A 48 -5.88 15.87 -8.07
C ASP A 48 -4.78 14.85 -7.69
N ASN A 49 -4.06 15.10 -6.60
CA ASN A 49 -2.93 14.27 -6.19
C ASN A 49 -3.37 13.00 -5.43
N THR A 50 -4.42 13.09 -4.62
CA THR A 50 -4.91 11.99 -3.76
C THR A 50 -5.45 10.82 -4.57
N GLU A 51 -6.29 11.07 -5.58
CA GLU A 51 -6.85 10.02 -6.44
C GLU A 51 -5.76 9.32 -7.27
N PHE A 52 -4.82 10.10 -7.81
CA PHE A 52 -3.67 9.56 -8.55
C PHE A 52 -2.79 8.68 -7.65
N MET A 53 -2.45 9.16 -6.45
CA MET A 53 -1.60 8.42 -5.52
C MET A 53 -2.29 7.16 -4.99
N ARG A 54 -3.60 7.23 -4.71
CA ARG A 54 -4.39 6.06 -4.29
C ARG A 54 -4.39 4.98 -5.36
N THR A 55 -4.55 5.38 -6.63
CA THR A 55 -4.51 4.45 -7.76
C THR A 55 -3.13 3.79 -7.89
N GLN A 56 -2.05 4.58 -7.87
CA GLN A 56 -0.69 4.05 -7.92
C GLN A 56 -0.36 3.12 -6.74
N LEU A 57 -0.75 3.49 -5.53
CA LEU A 57 -0.53 2.69 -4.33
C LEU A 57 -1.34 1.39 -4.37
N ALA A 58 -2.57 1.43 -4.91
CA ALA A 58 -3.39 0.23 -5.10
C ALA A 58 -2.78 -0.71 -6.15
N GLU A 59 -2.23 -0.19 -7.25
CA GLU A 59 -1.51 -1.01 -8.23
C GLU A 59 -0.22 -1.61 -7.63
N MET A 60 0.52 -0.83 -6.82
CA MET A 60 1.68 -1.35 -6.08
C MET A 60 1.30 -2.46 -5.08
N TRP A 61 0.09 -2.42 -4.51
CA TRP A 61 -0.41 -3.51 -3.68
C TRP A 61 -0.60 -4.79 -4.47
N GLU A 62 -1.20 -4.74 -5.65
CA GLU A 62 -1.42 -5.96 -6.46
C GLU A 62 -0.09 -6.63 -6.80
N VAL A 63 0.93 -5.85 -7.19
CA VAL A 63 2.28 -6.38 -7.44
C VAL A 63 2.93 -6.94 -6.17
N MET A 64 2.77 -6.27 -5.03
CA MET A 64 3.37 -6.70 -3.76
C MET A 64 2.67 -7.93 -3.18
N SER A 65 1.34 -8.00 -3.28
CA SER A 65 0.52 -9.12 -2.86
C SER A 65 0.74 -10.33 -3.76
N GLU A 66 0.91 -10.13 -5.07
CA GLU A 66 1.31 -11.19 -5.99
C GLU A 66 2.69 -11.72 -5.62
N SER A 67 3.66 -10.84 -5.34
CA SER A 67 5.00 -11.27 -4.90
C SER A 67 5.03 -11.94 -3.52
N LEU A 68 4.12 -11.59 -2.61
CA LEU A 68 3.95 -12.25 -1.31
C LEU A 68 3.23 -13.60 -1.45
N ALA A 69 2.26 -13.68 -2.36
CA ALA A 69 1.53 -14.92 -2.65
C ALA A 69 2.37 -15.92 -3.45
N ASP A 70 3.28 -15.45 -4.31
CA ASP A 70 4.21 -16.30 -5.09
C ASP A 70 5.28 -16.95 -4.19
N ASP A 71 5.67 -16.30 -3.09
CA ASP A 71 6.50 -16.92 -2.03
C ASP A 71 5.69 -17.94 -1.18
N GLU A 72 4.35 -17.94 -1.32
CA GLU A 72 3.41 -18.88 -0.71
C GLU A 72 2.76 -19.82 -1.76
N GLU A 73 3.49 -20.29 -2.78
CA GLU A 73 3.13 -21.58 -3.36
C GLU A 73 3.37 -22.66 -2.30
N PRO A 74 2.34 -23.28 -1.68
CA PRO A 74 2.55 -24.56 -1.05
C PRO A 74 3.08 -25.46 -2.15
N GLN A 75 4.24 -26.09 -1.94
CA GLN A 75 4.68 -27.21 -2.76
C GLN A 75 3.56 -28.24 -2.75
N TYR A 76 2.63 -28.16 -3.72
CA TYR A 76 1.55 -29.11 -3.90
C TYR A 76 2.20 -30.36 -4.44
N ASN A 77 2.72 -31.15 -3.51
CA ASN A 77 3.15 -32.51 -3.72
C ASN A 77 1.91 -33.33 -4.11
N PHE A 78 1.60 -33.37 -5.40
CA PHE A 78 0.69 -34.37 -5.97
C PHE A 78 1.50 -35.64 -6.27
N PRO A 79 1.30 -36.74 -5.52
CA PRO A 79 1.85 -38.02 -5.93
C PRO A 79 0.98 -38.59 -7.04
N VAL A 80 1.59 -38.94 -8.17
CA VAL A 80 1.15 -40.03 -9.06
C VAL A 80 2.34 -40.83 -9.53
#